data_AF-A0A0G0WZ60-F1
#
_entry.id   AF-A0A0G0WZ60-F1
#
_cell.length_a   1.000
_cell.length_b   1.000
_cell.length_c   1.000
_cell.angle_alpha   90.00
_cell.angle_beta   90.00
_cell.angle_gamma   90.00
#
_symmetry.space_group_name_H-M   'P 1'
#
loop_
_entity.id
_entity.type
_entity.pdbx_description
1 polymer ?
#
loop_
_entity_poly.entity_id
_entity_poly.type
_entity_poly.pdbx_seq_one_letter_code
_entity_poly.pdbx_strand_id
1 'polypeptide(L)'
;MFDKFKNIANMQRQAKELQKELEKIIQTEEKHGYVVSVTGDQKIRYIKNGEEDMKELTELINEAMKKVQKESAKKMMEMGGGLGGLFGGLK
;
A
#
# COMPACT_ATOMS: atom_id res chain seq x y z
N MET A 1 22.86 7.02 16.72
CA MET A 1 22.61 6.02 15.65
C MET A 1 21.72 4.89 16.18
N PHE A 2 22.04 4.31 17.34
CA PHE A 2 21.25 3.28 18.03
C PHE A 2 19.80 3.69 18.31
N ASP A 3 19.55 4.92 18.80
CA ASP A 3 18.18 5.41 19.05
C ASP A 3 17.36 5.61 17.76
N LYS A 4 18.01 5.99 16.64
CA LYS A 4 17.33 6.08 15.33
C LYS A 4 16.92 4.70 14.82
N PHE A 5 17.77 3.68 14.99
CA PHE A 5 17.43 2.29 14.63
C PHE A 5 16.30 1.72 15.49
N LYS A 6 16.31 2.01 16.80
CA LYS A 6 15.24 1.61 17.72
C LYS A 6 13.91 2.26 17.34
N ASN A 7 13.92 3.52 16.92
CA ASN A 7 12.73 4.24 16.45
C ASN A 7 12.18 3.66 15.13
N ILE A 8 13.04 3.31 14.17
CA ILE A 8 12.63 2.67 12.91
C ILE A 8 12.00 1.30 13.16
N ALA A 9 12.58 0.50 14.05
CA ALA A 9 12.04 -0.82 14.38
C ALA A 9 10.66 -0.73 15.04
N ASN A 10 10.46 0.23 15.94
CA ASN A 10 9.15 0.48 16.55
C ASN A 10 8.11 0.94 15.52
N MET A 11 8.49 1.85 14.62
CA MET A 11 7.62 2.33 13.54
C MET A 11 7.23 1.19 12.59
N GLN A 12 8.17 0.30 12.24
CA GLN A 12 7.87 -0.88 11.42
C GLN A 12 6.88 -1.83 12.10
N ARG A 13 6.99 -2.02 13.42
CA ARG A 13 6.03 -2.85 14.18
C ARG A 13 4.64 -2.23 14.17
N GLN A 14 4.54 -0.94 14.48
CA GLN A 14 3.28 -0.21 14.47
C GLN A 14 2.64 -0.21 13.07
N ALA A 15 3.44 -0.03 12.01
CA ALA A 15 2.97 -0.09 10.64
C ALA A 15 2.40 -1.48 10.29
N LYS A 16 3.05 -2.57 10.74
CA LYS A 16 2.54 -3.94 10.54
C LYS A 16 1.26 -4.22 11.31
N GLU A 17 1.16 -3.73 12.55
CA GLU A 17 -0.06 -3.86 13.35
C GLU A 17 -1.21 -3.10 12.69
N LEU A 18 -0.97 -1.86 12.28
CA LEU A 18 -1.94 -1.07 11.53
C LEU A 18 -2.35 -1.77 10.23
N GLN A 19 -1.40 -2.29 9.46
CA GLN A 19 -1.69 -3.03 8.23
C GLN A 19 -2.63 -4.22 8.51
N LYS A 20 -2.38 -5.00 9.55
CA LYS A 20 -3.26 -6.12 9.94
C LYS A 20 -4.66 -5.66 10.33
N GLU A 21 -4.80 -4.52 11.00
CA GLU A 21 -6.11 -3.97 11.33
C GLU A 21 -6.84 -3.47 10.08
N LEU A 22 -6.12 -2.86 9.13
CA LEU A 22 -6.68 -2.40 7.85
C LEU A 22 -7.11 -3.58 6.95
N GLU A 23 -6.37 -4.69 6.95
CA GLU A 23 -6.74 -5.90 6.22
C GLU A 23 -8.10 -6.49 6.66
N LYS A 24 -8.54 -6.22 7.90
CA LYS A 24 -9.85 -6.67 8.42
C LYS A 24 -11.01 -5.82 7.89
N ILE A 25 -10.75 -4.57 7.52
CA ILE A 25 -11.77 -3.69 6.93
C ILE A 25 -12.00 -4.19 5.52
N ILE A 26 -13.24 -4.52 5.18
CA ILE A 26 -13.61 -4.98 3.84
C ILE A 26 -14.75 -4.09 3.35
N GLN A 27 -14.53 -3.44 2.20
CA GLN A 27 -15.56 -2.72 1.47
C GLN A 27 -15.88 -3.51 0.20
N THR A 28 -17.16 -3.69 -0.09
CA THR A 28 -17.62 -4.31 -1.33
C THR A 28 -18.56 -3.33 -2.02
N GLU A 29 -18.28 -3.05 -3.29
CA GLU A 29 -19.09 -2.17 -4.14
C GLU A 29 -19.65 -2.98 -5.31
N GLU A 30 -20.90 -2.70 -5.65
CA GLU A 30 -21.58 -3.31 -6.79
C GLU A 30 -22.09 -2.23 -7.75
N LYS A 31 -21.70 -2.33 -9.02
CA LYS A 31 -22.10 -1.35 -10.04
C LYS A 31 -22.02 -1.93 -11.44
N HIS A 32 -23.08 -1.74 -12.23
CA HIS A 32 -23.15 -2.19 -13.63
C HIS A 32 -22.78 -3.68 -13.85
N GLY A 33 -23.21 -4.56 -12.93
CA GLY A 33 -22.90 -5.99 -12.99
C GLY A 33 -21.52 -6.37 -12.44
N TYR A 34 -20.67 -5.39 -12.09
CA TYR A 34 -19.42 -5.66 -11.41
C TYR A 34 -19.60 -5.69 -9.90
N VAL A 35 -18.96 -6.66 -9.25
CA VAL A 35 -18.79 -6.70 -7.79
C VAL A 35 -17.30 -6.64 -7.49
N VAL A 36 -16.88 -5.64 -6.72
CA VAL A 36 -15.47 -5.44 -6.35
C VAL A 36 -15.36 -5.44 -4.84
N SER A 37 -14.51 -6.31 -4.29
CA SER A 37 -14.22 -6.34 -2.85
C SER A 37 -12.77 -5.93 -2.60
N VAL A 38 -12.58 -4.95 -1.71
CA VAL A 38 -11.28 -4.33 -1.40
C VAL A 38 -11.11 -4.27 0.11
N THR A 39 -9.90 -4.53 0.59
CA THR A 39 -9.55 -4.36 2.01
C THR A 39 -9.11 -2.93 2.34
N GLY A 40 -9.09 -2.55 3.62
CA GLY A 40 -8.70 -1.20 4.06
C GLY A 40 -7.24 -0.84 3.77
N ASP A 41 -6.37 -1.84 3.55
CA ASP A 41 -5.01 -1.67 3.07
C ASP A 41 -4.92 -1.53 1.53
N GLN A 42 -6.07 -1.36 0.86
CA GLN A 42 -6.25 -1.15 -0.57
C GLN A 42 -5.87 -2.35 -1.45
N LYS A 43 -5.96 -3.58 -0.93
CA LYS A 43 -5.78 -4.80 -1.72
C LYS A 43 -7.13 -5.26 -2.28
N ILE A 44 -7.19 -5.50 -3.58
CA ILE A 44 -8.40 -6.05 -4.21
C ILE A 44 -8.43 -7.55 -3.92
N ARG A 45 -9.50 -8.01 -3.26
CA ARG A 45 -9.73 -9.43 -2.93
C ARG A 45 -10.27 -10.21 -4.11
N TYR A 46 -11.27 -9.65 -4.79
CA TYR A 46 -11.85 -10.22 -6.00
C TYR A 46 -12.59 -9.14 -6.79
N ILE A 47 -12.71 -9.41 -8.09
CA ILE A 47 -13.60 -8.72 -9.02
C ILE A 47 -14.46 -9.80 -9.67
N LYS A 48 -15.77 -9.55 -9.71
CA LYS A 48 -16.72 -10.38 -10.46
C LYS A 48 -17.45 -9.54 -11.50
N ASN A 49 -17.86 -10.16 -12.58
CA ASN A 49 -18.82 -9.61 -13.55
C ASN A 49 -19.99 -10.59 -13.68
N GLY A 50 -21.10 -10.30 -13.00
CA GLY A 50 -22.15 -11.30 -12.77
C GLY A 50 -21.62 -12.51 -12.01
N GLU A 51 -21.66 -13.68 -12.63
CA GLU A 51 -21.17 -14.94 -12.06
C GLU A 51 -19.69 -15.23 -12.37
N GLU A 52 -19.07 -14.46 -13.27
CA GLU A 52 -17.69 -14.68 -13.70
C GLU A 52 -16.68 -14.09 -12.69
N ASP A 53 -15.77 -14.94 -12.18
CA ASP A 53 -14.64 -14.52 -11.36
C ASP A 53 -13.49 -13.98 -12.23
N MET A 54 -13.19 -12.69 -12.12
CA MET A 54 -12.14 -12.02 -12.92
C MET A 54 -10.78 -12.07 -12.21
N LYS A 55 -10.25 -13.28 -12.00
CA LYS A 55 -8.99 -13.49 -11.25
C LYS A 55 -7.78 -12.82 -11.89
N GLU A 56 -7.56 -13.02 -13.19
CA GLU A 56 -6.41 -12.42 -13.90
C GLU A 56 -6.44 -10.88 -13.86
N LEU A 57 -7.63 -10.29 -14.00
CA LEU A 57 -7.81 -8.84 -13.88
C LEU A 57 -7.52 -8.36 -12.46
N THR A 58 -7.98 -9.10 -11.45
CA THR A 58 -7.72 -8.80 -10.03
C THR A 58 -6.23 -8.80 -9.74
N GLU A 59 -5.49 -9.78 -10.24
CA GLU A 59 -4.03 -9.88 -10.09
C GLU A 59 -3.31 -8.75 -10.81
N LEU A 60 -3.69 -8.47 -12.06
CA LEU A 60 -3.12 -7.40 -12.88
C LEU A 60 -3.28 -6.03 -12.21
N ILE A 61 -4.47 -5.69 -11.71
CA ILE A 61 -4.71 -4.40 -11.05
C ILE A 61 -3.89 -4.29 -9.76
N ASN A 62 -3.86 -5.35 -8.94
CA ASN A 62 -3.04 -5.37 -7.73
C ASN A 62 -1.55 -5.17 -8.06
N GLU A 63 -1.04 -5.80 -9.12
CA GLU A 63 0.34 -5.64 -9.56
C GLU A 63 0.62 -4.20 -10.05
N ALA A 64 -0.29 -3.63 -10.84
CA ALA A 64 -0.20 -2.25 -11.33
C ALA A 64 -0.17 -1.24 -10.17
N MET A 65 -1.09 -1.39 -9.20
CA MET A 65 -1.15 -0.56 -8.00
C MET A 65 0.15 -0.64 -7.20
N LYS A 66 0.71 -1.85 -7.03
CA LYS A 66 1.99 -2.04 -6.34
C LYS A 66 3.16 -1.35 -7.06
N LYS A 67 3.19 -1.38 -8.39
CA LYS A 67 4.20 -0.67 -9.21
C LYS A 67 4.08 0.85 -9.02
N VAL A 68 2.86 1.38 -9.14
CA VAL A 68 2.59 2.83 -8.95
C VAL A 68 2.96 3.29 -7.54
N GLN A 69 2.62 2.52 -6.49
CA GLN A 69 3.01 2.84 -5.12
C GLN A 69 4.53 2.87 -4.94
N LYS A 70 5.27 1.95 -5.58
CA LYS A 70 6.73 1.91 -5.53
C LYS A 70 7.35 3.13 -6.21
N GLU A 71 6.84 3.52 -7.38
CA GLU A 71 7.30 4.72 -8.09
C GLU A 71 6.96 6.00 -7.33
N SER A 72 5.75 6.08 -6.78
CA SER A 72 5.30 7.20 -5.96
C SER A 72 6.17 7.34 -4.70
N ALA A 73 6.49 6.25 -4.02
CA ALA A 73 7.39 6.24 -2.87
C ALA A 73 8.79 6.71 -3.24
N LYS A 74 9.33 6.25 -4.38
CA LYS A 74 10.61 6.73 -4.90
C LYS A 74 10.58 8.24 -5.14
N LYS A 75 9.52 8.74 -5.77
CA LYS A 75 9.37 10.18 -6.05
C LYS A 75 9.24 11.01 -4.77
N MET A 76 8.50 10.52 -3.78
CA MET A 76 8.39 11.18 -2.47
C MET A 76 9.75 11.26 -1.75
N MET A 77 10.57 10.21 -1.83
CA MET A 77 11.94 10.25 -1.28
C MET A 77 12.84 11.22 -2.03
N GLU A 78 12.69 11.34 -3.35
CA GLU A 78 13.42 12.32 -4.16
C GLU A 78 13.02 13.76 -3.81
N MET A 79 11.71 14.03 -3.69
CA MET A 79 11.17 15.35 -3.37
C MET A 79 11.36 15.75 -1.91
N GLY A 80 11.30 14.82 -0.97
CA GLY A 80 11.54 15.04 0.46
C GLY A 80 12.99 15.31 0.81
N GLY A 81 13.86 15.46 -0.19
CA GLY A 81 15.30 15.56 -0.05
C GLY A 81 15.87 14.20 0.29
N GLY A 82 16.37 13.48 -0.71
CA GLY A 82 17.05 12.18 -0.53
C GLY A 82 18.23 12.25 0.46
N LEU A 83 19.20 11.34 0.36
CA LEU A 83 20.34 11.31 1.30
C LEU A 83 21.07 12.67 1.48
N GLY A 84 20.92 13.65 0.60
CA GLY A 84 21.39 15.03 0.82
C GLY A 84 20.58 15.90 1.81
N GLY A 85 19.26 15.74 1.92
CA GLY A 85 18.41 16.53 2.84
C GLY A 85 18.51 16.08 4.29
N LEU A 86 18.69 14.76 4.49
CA LEU A 86 18.84 14.14 5.81
C LEU A 86 20.27 14.25 6.38
N PHE A 87 21.28 14.46 5.52
CA PHE A 87 22.68 14.64 5.94
C PHE A 87 23.17 16.10 5.83
N GLY A 88 22.53 16.95 5.03
CA GLY A 88 22.88 18.37 4.89
C GLY A 88 22.42 19.27 6.04
N GLY A 89 21.50 18.79 6.89
CA GLY A 89 21.02 19.50 8.10
C GLY A 89 21.82 19.23 9.38
N LEU A 90 22.98 18.55 9.29
CA LEU A 90 23.84 18.20 10.44
C LEU A 90 25.20 18.95 10.42
N LYS A 91 25.22 20.19 9.93
CA LYS A 91 26.33 21.12 10.22
C LYS A 91 25.99 22.00 11.41
#